data_AF-A0A959IM48-F1
#
_entry.id   AF-A0A959IM48-F1
#
_cell.length_a   1.000
_cell.length_b   1.000
_cell.length_c   1.000
_cell.angle_alpha   90.00
_cell.angle_beta   90.00
_cell.angle_gamma   90.00
#
_symmetry.space_group_name_H-M   'P 1'
#
loop_
_entity.id
_entity.type
_entity.pdbx_description
1 polymer ?
#
loop_
_entity_poly.entity_id
_entity_poly.type
_entity_poly.pdbx_seq_one_letter_code
_entity_poly.pdbx_strand_id
1 'polypeptide(L)'
;MATQRSPLWHLRNLSWWFLLLLAGWWFLFALLSGAGEYGGGLRGLVMNSPNALPWALLLVLVFLARNRPRLGGIFIALFGALTIVFFRTWQAPLMLGILSLPLMVLGSLLSWADYRLGRTDGPFSY
;
A
#
# COMPACT_ATOMS: atom_id res chain seq x y z
N MET A 1 -18.29 9.24 28.16
CA MET A 1 -19.02 8.60 27.05
C MET A 1 -18.02 8.23 25.96
N ALA A 2 -17.88 6.95 25.62
CA ALA A 2 -17.04 6.54 24.49
C ALA A 2 -17.80 6.82 23.19
N THR A 3 -17.26 7.65 22.31
CA THR A 3 -17.79 7.84 20.96
C THR A 3 -17.64 6.55 20.16
N GLN A 4 -18.75 5.86 19.91
CA GLN A 4 -18.79 4.69 19.05
C GLN A 4 -18.37 5.07 17.63
N ARG A 5 -17.30 4.47 17.13
CA ARG A 5 -16.78 4.78 15.78
C ARG A 5 -17.60 4.04 14.72
N SER A 6 -17.84 4.69 13.58
CA SER A 6 -18.60 4.09 12.48
C SER A 6 -17.86 2.89 11.84
N PRO A 7 -18.56 1.95 11.21
CA PRO A 7 -17.92 0.83 10.50
C PRO A 7 -16.94 1.29 9.40
N LEU A 8 -17.23 2.41 8.74
CA LEU A 8 -16.37 3.00 7.71
C LEU A 8 -15.01 3.46 8.26
N TRP A 9 -15.01 3.97 9.50
CA TRP A 9 -13.76 4.33 10.18
C TRP A 9 -12.87 3.10 10.38
N HIS A 10 -13.47 1.98 10.80
CA HIS A 10 -12.76 0.72 11.00
C HIS A 10 -12.23 0.18 9.67
N LEU A 11 -13.04 0.19 8.60
CA LEU A 11 -12.62 -0.24 7.28
C LEU A 11 -11.41 0.57 6.78
N ARG A 12 -11.48 1.91 6.84
CA ARG A 12 -10.37 2.79 6.45
C ARG A 12 -9.09 2.45 7.21
N ASN A 13 -9.18 2.32 8.53
CA ASN A 13 -8.01 2.06 9.37
C ASN A 13 -7.45 0.66 9.15
N LEU A 14 -8.32 -0.34 8.96
CA LEU A 14 -7.93 -1.71 8.67
C LEU A 14 -7.22 -1.79 7.32
N SER A 15 -7.78 -1.19 6.26
CA SER A 15 -7.15 -1.12 4.95
C SER A 15 -5.75 -0.49 5.03
N TRP A 16 -5.60 0.59 5.79
CA TRP A 16 -4.30 1.23 5.98
C TRP A 16 -3.29 0.34 6.70
N TRP A 17 -3.69 -0.37 7.77
CA TRP A 17 -2.80 -1.30 8.48
C TRP A 17 -2.36 -2.46 7.58
N PHE A 18 -3.27 -3.05 6.81
CA PHE A 18 -2.92 -4.09 5.84
C PHE A 18 -1.96 -3.57 4.77
N LEU A 19 -2.20 -2.36 4.24
CA LEU A 19 -1.29 -1.73 3.27
C LEU A 19 0.09 -1.48 3.86
N LEU A 20 0.19 -1.06 5.12
CA LEU A 20 1.48 -0.86 5.80
C LEU A 20 2.24 -2.17 5.97
N LEU A 21 1.55 -3.23 6.41
CA LEU A 21 2.15 -4.57 6.53
C LEU A 21 2.62 -5.10 5.18
N LEU A 22 1.79 -4.98 4.15
CA LEU A 22 2.09 -5.44 2.79
C LEU A 22 3.28 -4.67 2.20
N ALA A 23 3.29 -3.34 2.30
CA ALA A 23 4.37 -2.49 1.80
C ALA A 23 5.68 -2.75 2.54
N GLY A 24 5.62 -2.88 3.87
CA GLY A 24 6.79 -3.20 4.70
C GLY A 24 7.37 -4.57 4.36
N TRP A 25 6.50 -5.58 4.20
CA TRP A 25 6.92 -6.92 3.79
C TRP A 25 7.62 -6.91 2.43
N TRP A 26 7.01 -6.30 1.40
CA TRP A 26 7.60 -6.24 0.06
C TRP A 26 8.90 -5.45 0.02
N PHE A 27 9.00 -4.35 0.78
CA PHE A 27 10.23 -3.59 0.88
C PHE A 27 11.36 -4.41 1.51
N LEU A 28 11.12 -5.06 2.65
CA LEU A 28 12.12 -5.89 3.31
C LEU A 28 12.51 -7.10 2.45
N PHE A 29 11.52 -7.77 1.85
CA PHE A 29 11.76 -8.89 0.95
C PHE A 29 12.66 -8.45 -0.20
N ALA A 30 12.32 -7.37 -0.90
CA ALA A 30 13.08 -6.89 -2.04
C ALA A 30 14.48 -6.39 -1.67
N LEU A 31 14.63 -5.75 -0.51
CA LEU A 31 15.93 -5.27 -0.02
C LEU A 31 16.87 -6.41 0.35
N LEU A 32 16.34 -7.50 0.91
CA LEU A 32 17.12 -8.67 1.30
C LEU A 32 17.33 -9.65 0.13
N SER A 33 16.35 -9.78 -0.77
CA SER A 33 16.41 -10.67 -1.93
C SER A 33 17.41 -10.14 -2.94
N GLY A 34 18.57 -10.80 -3.07
CA GLY A 34 19.66 -10.40 -3.97
C GLY A 34 20.86 -9.78 -3.26
N ALA A 35 20.73 -9.35 -2.00
CA ALA A 35 21.86 -8.79 -1.25
C ALA A 35 23.04 -9.77 -1.08
N GLY A 36 22.76 -11.08 -1.03
CA GLY A 36 23.78 -12.13 -0.95
C GLY A 36 24.66 -12.24 -2.21
N GLU A 37 24.12 -11.93 -3.39
CA GLU A 37 24.87 -11.97 -4.66
C GLU A 37 25.97 -10.91 -4.72
N TYR A 38 25.85 -9.85 -3.92
CA TYR A 38 26.82 -8.75 -3.80
C TYR A 38 27.79 -8.91 -2.62
N GLY A 39 27.92 -10.11 -2.07
CA GLY A 39 28.81 -10.41 -0.94
C GLY A 39 28.20 -10.19 0.44
N GLY A 40 26.90 -9.90 0.52
CA GLY A 40 26.17 -9.75 1.78
C GLY A 40 26.50 -8.50 2.59
N GLY A 41 26.03 -8.47 3.84
CA GLY A 41 26.20 -7.35 4.76
C GLY A 41 25.62 -6.02 4.25
N LEU A 42 26.09 -4.89 4.81
CA LEU A 42 25.62 -3.56 4.42
C LEU A 42 25.88 -3.24 2.94
N ARG A 43 27.03 -3.68 2.41
CA ARG A 43 27.38 -3.49 1.00
C ARG A 43 26.35 -4.17 0.10
N GLY A 44 25.97 -5.40 0.41
CA GLY A 44 24.96 -6.12 -0.36
C GLY A 44 23.58 -5.45 -0.34
N LEU A 45 23.17 -4.91 0.81
CA LEU A 45 21.92 -4.15 0.92
C LEU A 45 21.94 -2.87 0.07
N VAL A 46 23.03 -2.12 0.09
CA VAL A 46 23.17 -0.89 -0.71
C VAL A 46 23.14 -1.22 -2.20
N MET A 47 23.88 -2.25 -2.63
CA MET A 47 23.91 -2.66 -4.04
C MET A 47 22.57 -3.20 -4.53
N ASN A 48 21.80 -3.85 -3.66
CA ASN A 48 20.48 -4.37 -3.98
C ASN A 48 19.33 -3.34 -3.79
N SER A 49 19.64 -2.16 -3.25
CA SER A 49 18.64 -1.11 -3.00
C SER A 49 17.81 -0.70 -4.22
N PRO A 50 18.31 -0.73 -5.49
CA PRO A 50 17.47 -0.45 -6.65
C PRO A 50 16.25 -1.38 -6.77
N ASN A 51 16.37 -2.65 -6.35
CA ASN A 51 15.24 -3.59 -6.31
C ASN A 51 14.20 -3.21 -5.24
N ALA A 52 14.66 -2.59 -4.15
CA ALA A 52 13.81 -2.13 -3.06
C ALA A 52 13.08 -0.80 -3.35
N LEU A 53 13.55 0.00 -4.31
CA LEU A 53 13.06 1.37 -4.57
C LEU A 53 11.55 1.45 -4.88
N PRO A 54 10.96 0.58 -5.72
CA PRO A 54 9.51 0.63 -5.97
C PRO A 54 8.70 0.43 -4.69
N TRP A 55 9.18 -0.41 -3.77
CA TRP A 55 8.53 -0.69 -2.51
C TRP A 55 8.75 0.40 -1.47
N ALA A 56 9.91 1.06 -1.51
CA ALA A 56 10.15 2.28 -0.73
C ALA A 56 9.16 3.40 -1.15
N LEU A 57 8.92 3.55 -2.46
CA LEU A 57 7.90 4.46 -2.97
C LEU A 57 6.51 4.07 -2.47
N LEU A 58 6.16 2.77 -2.49
CA LEU A 58 4.90 2.30 -1.92
C LEU A 58 4.77 2.65 -0.43
N LEU A 59 5.81 2.48 0.38
CA LEU A 59 5.82 2.89 1.79
C LEU A 59 5.55 4.40 1.96
N VAL A 60 6.16 5.24 1.12
CA VAL A 60 5.90 6.69 1.12
C VAL A 60 4.43 6.97 0.79
N LEU A 61 3.86 6.28 -0.19
CA LEU A 61 2.43 6.42 -0.54
C LEU A 61 1.52 5.98 0.61
N VAL A 62 1.82 4.87 1.30
CA VAL A 62 1.07 4.41 2.48
C VAL A 62 1.15 5.41 3.62
N PHE A 63 2.33 6.00 3.85
CA PHE A 63 2.50 7.05 4.86
C PHE A 63 1.70 8.31 4.51
N LEU A 64 1.73 8.75 3.25
CA LEU A 64 0.89 9.85 2.75
C LEU A 64 -0.61 9.55 2.94
N ALA A 65 -1.02 8.29 2.69
CA ALA A 65 -2.40 7.84 2.84
C ALA A 65 -2.90 7.90 4.29
N ARG A 66 -2.02 7.99 5.29
CA ARG A 66 -2.43 8.20 6.68
C ARG A 66 -3.06 9.58 6.88
N ASN A 67 -2.48 10.60 6.25
CA ASN A 67 -2.89 12.00 6.39
C ASN A 67 -3.89 12.43 5.31
N ARG A 68 -3.81 11.84 4.12
CA ARG A 68 -4.75 12.07 3.02
C ARG A 68 -5.26 10.74 2.45
N PRO A 69 -6.18 10.05 3.15
CA PRO A 69 -6.57 8.67 2.79
C PRO A 69 -7.17 8.55 1.40
N ARG A 70 -7.98 9.53 0.97
CA ARG A 70 -8.54 9.55 -0.38
C ARG A 70 -7.49 9.58 -1.48
N LEU A 71 -6.61 10.59 -1.45
CA LEU A 71 -5.57 10.75 -2.47
C LEU A 71 -4.53 9.61 -2.39
N GLY A 72 -4.11 9.25 -1.18
CA GLY A 72 -3.17 8.15 -0.97
C GLY A 72 -3.74 6.82 -1.46
N GLY A 73 -5.01 6.51 -1.18
CA GLY A 73 -5.68 5.31 -1.67
C GLY A 73 -5.76 5.25 -3.20
N ILE A 74 -6.05 6.38 -3.86
CA ILE A 74 -6.03 6.48 -5.33
C ILE A 74 -4.62 6.18 -5.86
N PHE A 75 -3.59 6.82 -5.33
CA PHE A 75 -2.21 6.60 -5.78
C PHE A 75 -1.73 5.17 -5.53
N ILE A 76 -2.11 4.55 -4.41
CA ILE A 76 -1.80 3.15 -4.11
C ILE A 76 -2.51 2.21 -5.07
N ALA A 77 -3.78 2.48 -5.40
CA ALA A 77 -4.51 1.67 -6.36
C ALA A 77 -3.89 1.76 -7.77
N LEU A 78 -3.52 2.97 -8.19
CA LEU A 78 -2.78 3.18 -9.44
C LEU A 78 -1.41 2.50 -9.40
N PHE A 79 -0.69 2.56 -8.28
CA PHE A 79 0.57 1.86 -8.10
C PHE A 79 0.38 0.34 -8.26
N GLY A 80 -0.67 -0.25 -7.70
CA GLY A 80 -1.03 -1.66 -7.91
C GLY A 80 -1.37 -2.00 -9.37
N ALA A 81 -1.92 -1.06 -10.14
CA ALA A 81 -2.08 -1.24 -11.59
C ALA A 81 -0.73 -1.13 -12.33
N LEU A 82 0.17 -0.23 -11.89
CA LEU A 82 1.51 -0.11 -12.45
C LEU A 82 2.35 -1.36 -12.20
N THR A 83 2.21 -2.03 -11.05
CA THR A 83 2.94 -3.29 -10.78
C THR A 83 2.60 -4.37 -11.80
N ILE A 84 1.37 -4.39 -12.32
CA ILE A 84 0.96 -5.30 -13.40
C ILE A 84 1.85 -5.11 -14.61
N VAL A 85 2.09 -3.87 -15.05
CA VAL A 85 2.92 -3.52 -16.21
C VAL A 85 4.40 -3.69 -15.95
N PHE A 86 4.92 -3.08 -14.89
CA PHE A 86 6.36 -3.06 -14.62
C PHE A 86 6.92 -4.43 -14.26
N PHE A 87 6.21 -5.20 -13.43
CA PHE A 87 6.65 -6.53 -13.00
C PHE A 87 5.99 -7.67 -13.79
N ARG A 88 5.21 -7.34 -14.84
CA ARG A 88 4.49 -8.31 -15.69
C ARG A 88 3.68 -9.32 -14.88
N THR A 89 3.03 -8.88 -13.79
CA THR A 89 2.37 -9.82 -12.86
C THR A 89 1.24 -10.62 -13.53
N TRP A 90 0.72 -10.20 -14.69
CA TRP A 90 -0.23 -11.01 -15.48
C TRP A 90 0.34 -12.37 -15.90
N GLN A 91 1.67 -12.50 -16.06
CA GLN A 91 2.33 -13.77 -16.41
C GLN A 91 2.44 -14.70 -15.21
N ALA A 92 2.28 -14.18 -13.99
CA ALA A 92 2.39 -14.93 -12.75
C ALA A 92 1.10 -14.72 -11.92
N PRO A 93 0.05 -15.54 -12.12
CA PRO A 93 -1.25 -15.37 -11.46
C PRO A 93 -1.15 -15.24 -9.94
N LEU A 94 -0.21 -15.94 -9.31
CA LEU A 94 0.06 -15.80 -7.88
C LEU A 94 0.49 -14.36 -7.53
N MET A 95 1.45 -13.78 -8.25
CA MET A 95 1.90 -12.39 -8.03
C MET A 95 0.78 -11.38 -8.31
N LEU A 96 -0.02 -11.60 -9.36
CA LEU A 96 -1.20 -10.78 -9.60
C LEU A 96 -2.14 -10.80 -8.37
N GLY A 97 -2.38 -11.98 -7.79
CA GLY A 97 -3.28 -12.20 -6.67
C GLY A 97 -2.77 -11.74 -5.30
N ILE A 98 -1.46 -11.79 -5.04
CA ILE A 98 -0.88 -11.44 -3.71
C ILE A 98 -0.26 -10.05 -3.65
N LEU A 99 0.02 -9.43 -4.81
CA LEU A 99 0.64 -8.11 -4.88
C LEU A 99 -0.30 -7.10 -5.54
N SER A 100 -0.57 -7.26 -6.84
CA SER A 100 -1.23 -6.20 -7.62
C SER A 100 -2.70 -6.02 -7.21
N LEU A 101 -3.48 -7.11 -7.15
CA LEU A 101 -4.90 -7.04 -6.78
C LEU A 101 -5.10 -6.55 -5.34
N PRO A 102 -4.36 -7.02 -4.32
CA PRO A 102 -4.49 -6.48 -2.96
C PRO A 102 -4.20 -4.99 -2.87
N LEU A 103 -3.19 -4.47 -3.57
CA LEU A 103 -2.90 -3.03 -3.61
C LEU A 103 -4.05 -2.24 -4.24
N MET A 104 -4.58 -2.71 -5.36
CA MET A 104 -5.72 -2.09 -6.04
C MET A 104 -6.97 -2.08 -5.16
N VAL A 105 -7.31 -3.21 -4.55
CA VAL A 105 -8.50 -3.36 -3.70
C VAL A 105 -8.36 -2.53 -2.42
N LEU A 106 -7.26 -2.68 -1.68
CA LEU A 106 -7.07 -1.97 -0.41
C LEU A 106 -6.92 -0.45 -0.61
N GLY A 107 -6.22 0.00 -1.67
CA GLY A 107 -6.15 1.41 -2.02
C GLY A 107 -7.52 1.99 -2.37
N SER A 108 -8.33 1.25 -3.14
CA SER A 108 -9.70 1.63 -3.47
C SER A 108 -10.62 1.69 -2.25
N LEU A 109 -10.56 0.68 -1.37
CA LEU A 109 -11.32 0.64 -0.11
C LEU A 109 -10.95 1.80 0.82
N LEU A 110 -9.66 2.09 0.95
CA LEU A 110 -9.17 3.22 1.74
C LEU A 110 -9.75 4.54 1.24
N SER A 111 -9.69 4.77 -0.07
CA SER A 111 -10.19 5.99 -0.70
C SER A 111 -11.71 6.12 -0.59
N TRP A 112 -12.42 5.02 -0.86
CA TRP A 112 -13.88 4.98 -0.80
C TRP A 112 -14.41 5.18 0.62
N ALA A 113 -13.81 4.53 1.62
CA ALA A 113 -14.23 4.66 3.02
C ALA A 113 -14.07 6.11 3.50
N ASP A 114 -12.96 6.76 3.16
CA ASP A 114 -12.73 8.18 3.48
C ASP A 114 -13.68 9.12 2.75
N TYR A 115 -14.00 8.83 1.48
CA TYR A 115 -15.02 9.56 0.73
C TYR A 115 -16.40 9.50 1.41
N ARG A 116 -16.80 8.32 1.89
CA ARG A 116 -18.08 8.13 2.57
C ARG A 116 -18.12 8.81 3.94
N LEU A 117 -17.05 8.71 4.73
CA LEU A 117 -16.95 9.40 6.03
C LEU A 117 -17.09 10.92 5.90
N GLY A 118 -16.44 11.52 4.89
CA GLY A 118 -16.57 12.96 4.63
C GLY A 118 -17.98 13.41 4.24
N ARG A 119 -18.87 12.50 3.84
CA ARG A 119 -20.28 12.79 3.58
C ARG A 119 -21.17 12.61 4.81
N THR A 120 -20.87 11.66 5.68
CA THR A 120 -21.69 11.40 6.89
C THR A 120 -21.38 12.37 8.01
N ASP A 121 -20.16 12.90 8.06
CA ASP A 121 -19.67 13.74 9.17
C ASP A 121 -19.48 15.21 8.72
N GLY A 122 -20.00 15.58 7.54
CA GLY A 122 -19.91 16.92 6.98
C GLY A 122 -21.01 17.85 7.50
N PRO A 123 -20.87 19.18 7.33
CA PRO A 123 -21.84 20.17 7.82
C PRO A 123 -23.24 20.11 7.15
N PHE A 124 -23.46 19.17 6.22
CA PHE A 124 -24.71 19.00 5.47
C PHE A 124 -25.32 17.60 5.63
N SER A 125 -25.00 16.90 6.72
CA SER A 125 -25.65 15.64 7.07
C SER A 125 -27.10 15.91 7.49
N TYR A 126 -28.05 15.64 6.60
CA TYR A 126 -29.49 15.58 6.90
C TYR A 126 -29.85 14.26 7.58
#